data_AF-A0A7J4EH97-F1
#
_entry.id   AF-A0A7J4EH97-F1
#
_cell.length_a   1.000
_cell.length_b   1.000
_cell.length_c   1.000
_cell.angle_alpha   90.00
_cell.angle_beta   90.00
_cell.angle_gamma   90.00
#
_symmetry.space_group_name_H-M   'P 1'
#
loop_
_entity.id
_entity.type
_entity.pdbx_description
1 polymer ?
#
loop_
_entity_poly.entity_id
_entity_poly.type
_entity_poly.pdbx_seq_one_letter_code
_entity_poly.pdbx_strand_id
1 'polypeptide(L)'
;AYNPRIPGVFINSSNVTVKRFTIKNSSEASGILIQEKIQKIRYITIQECDIKNNGGNGVSLDGALLKPPGIEKRSIPSIDSVIIHGCRITNNGGNGVYSQEADVERITSCNISDNRGNGIHIESSPVTIMMENHIERNGRCGIYIKGSHTAWLGIVFVQENHIANNAEEGLHFADYALAVFVNRNTFSENNKRGYQLVADLYGPPPLPWYVHNNQWEPKKFYARLWRIIRLPCS
;
A
#
# COMPACT_ATOMS: atom_id res chain seq x y z
N ALA A 1 10.61 -14.08 28.55
CA ALA A 1 9.41 -13.29 28.85
C ALA A 1 8.75 -12.93 27.53
N TYR A 2 7.49 -13.28 27.33
CA TYR A 2 6.71 -12.82 26.17
C TYR A 2 6.50 -11.32 26.35
N ASN A 3 7.23 -10.48 25.61
CA ASN A 3 6.99 -9.05 25.59
C ASN A 3 5.88 -8.81 24.55
N PRO A 4 4.63 -8.55 24.94
CA PRO A 4 3.59 -8.28 23.96
C PRO A 4 4.04 -7.08 23.13
N ARG A 5 4.01 -7.22 21.80
CA ARG A 5 4.35 -6.14 20.88
C ARG A 5 3.25 -5.09 20.93
N ILE A 6 3.35 -4.16 21.87
CA ILE A 6 2.33 -3.11 22.08
C ILE A 6 2.55 -2.00 21.03
N PRO A 7 1.58 -1.76 20.14
CA PRO A 7 1.67 -0.68 19.17
C PRO A 7 1.57 0.68 19.86
N GLY A 8 2.08 1.73 19.21
CA GLY A 8 1.96 3.11 19.73
C GLY A 8 0.50 3.56 19.86
N VAL A 9 -0.33 3.22 18.87
CA VAL A 9 -1.79 3.40 18.89
C VAL A 9 -2.44 2.10 18.43
N PHE A 10 -3.37 1.58 19.22
CA PHE A 10 -4.20 0.43 18.87
C PHE A 10 -5.63 0.90 18.55
N ILE A 11 -6.14 0.52 17.39
CA ILE A 11 -7.49 0.88 16.92
C ILE A 11 -8.25 -0.41 16.61
N ASN A 12 -9.34 -0.64 17.33
CA ASN A 12 -10.25 -1.77 17.14
C ASN A 12 -11.71 -1.34 16.97
N SER A 13 -11.94 -0.07 16.64
CA SER A 13 -13.25 0.58 16.59
C SER A 13 -13.37 1.48 15.37
N SER A 14 -14.60 1.69 14.91
CA SER A 14 -14.92 2.54 13.75
C SER A 14 -14.97 4.02 14.13
N ASN A 15 -14.92 4.90 13.12
CA ASN A 15 -15.03 6.37 13.26
C ASN A 15 -13.91 6.97 14.12
N VAL A 16 -12.68 6.52 13.90
CA VAL A 16 -11.52 7.01 14.65
C VAL A 16 -10.69 7.92 13.76
N THR A 17 -10.37 9.10 14.28
CA THR A 17 -9.42 10.02 13.65
C THR A 17 -8.18 10.18 14.51
N VAL A 18 -7.01 9.89 13.95
CA VAL A 18 -5.71 10.19 14.53
C VAL A 18 -5.12 11.36 13.74
N LYS A 19 -5.06 12.54 14.36
CA LYS A 19 -4.63 13.77 13.69
C LYS A 19 -3.46 14.43 14.41
N ARG A 20 -2.38 14.76 13.70
CA ARG A 20 -1.23 15.54 14.23
C ARG A 20 -0.53 14.92 15.43
N PHE A 21 -0.49 13.60 15.49
CA PHE A 21 0.27 12.89 16.52
C PHE A 21 1.70 12.61 16.05
N THR A 22 2.66 12.64 16.99
CA THR A 22 3.96 11.99 16.81
C THR A 22 3.93 10.63 17.48
N ILE A 23 4.12 9.56 16.70
CA ILE A 23 4.05 8.17 17.16
C ILE A 23 5.39 7.51 16.86
N LYS A 24 6.17 7.25 17.90
CA LYS A 24 7.54 6.80 17.73
C LYS A 24 8.04 5.84 18.80
N ASN A 25 9.09 5.11 18.45
CA ASN A 25 9.84 4.23 19.36
C ASN A 25 8.97 3.09 19.94
N SER A 26 7.95 2.64 19.22
CA SER A 26 7.24 1.40 19.54
C SER A 26 8.17 0.21 19.29
N SER A 27 8.83 -0.27 20.34
CA SER A 27 9.93 -1.26 20.34
C SER A 27 9.97 -2.22 19.15
N GLU A 28 9.21 -3.33 19.18
CA GLU A 28 9.07 -4.33 18.12
C GLU A 28 7.71 -4.24 17.39
N ALA A 29 6.90 -3.23 17.73
CA ALA A 29 5.51 -3.14 17.31
C ALA A 29 5.31 -2.05 16.25
N SER A 30 4.16 -2.07 15.59
CA SER A 30 3.77 -1.02 14.65
C SER A 30 3.50 0.30 15.37
N GLY A 31 3.69 1.43 14.69
CA GLY A 31 3.31 2.74 15.21
C GLY A 31 1.80 2.81 15.46
N ILE A 32 1.01 2.59 14.41
CA ILE A 32 -0.44 2.42 14.49
C ILE A 32 -0.79 1.00 14.06
N LEU A 33 -1.58 0.29 14.87
CA LEU A 33 -2.18 -0.99 14.52
C LEU A 33 -3.70 -0.86 14.53
N ILE A 34 -4.31 -1.10 13.37
CA ILE A 34 -5.74 -1.27 13.20
C ILE A 34 -6.00 -2.76 13.07
N GLN A 35 -6.70 -3.35 14.02
CA GLN A 35 -6.94 -4.80 14.04
C GLN A 35 -8.36 -5.09 14.47
N GLU A 36 -9.03 -5.93 13.67
CA GLU A 36 -10.36 -6.43 13.98
C GLU A 36 -10.30 -7.54 15.04
N LYS A 37 -11.31 -7.60 15.92
CA LYS A 37 -11.44 -8.67 16.93
C LYS A 37 -12.85 -9.24 17.09
N ILE A 38 -13.88 -8.50 16.74
CA ILE A 38 -15.29 -8.81 17.07
C ILE A 38 -16.26 -8.22 16.03
N GLN A 39 -15.93 -7.06 15.42
CA GLN A 39 -16.83 -6.34 14.50
C GLN A 39 -16.06 -5.61 13.40
N LYS A 40 -16.71 -5.38 12.26
CA LYS A 40 -16.17 -4.61 11.13
C LYS A 40 -15.76 -3.20 11.58
N ILE A 41 -14.53 -2.80 11.26
CA ILE A 41 -13.95 -1.47 11.51
C ILE A 41 -14.10 -0.63 10.25
N ARG A 42 -14.60 0.60 10.39
CA ARG A 42 -14.77 1.52 9.25
C ARG A 42 -14.42 2.96 9.60
N TYR A 43 -14.14 3.76 8.58
CA TYR A 43 -13.99 5.21 8.69
C TYR A 43 -12.85 5.60 9.63
N ILE A 44 -11.66 5.14 9.29
CA ILE A 44 -10.44 5.47 10.03
C ILE A 44 -9.68 6.52 9.25
N THR A 45 -9.39 7.65 9.88
CA THR A 45 -8.60 8.73 9.28
C THR A 45 -7.31 8.92 10.05
N ILE A 46 -6.18 8.73 9.39
CA ILE A 46 -4.85 9.04 9.93
C ILE A 46 -4.35 10.24 9.13
N GLN A 47 -4.21 11.40 9.78
CA GLN A 47 -3.90 12.63 9.07
C GLN A 47 -2.82 13.46 9.76
N GLU A 48 -1.89 14.00 8.97
CA GLU A 48 -0.87 14.94 9.44
C GLU A 48 0.00 14.38 10.59
N CYS A 49 0.15 13.06 10.69
CA CYS A 49 0.92 12.41 11.75
C CYS A 49 2.39 12.21 11.37
N ASP A 50 3.28 12.23 12.37
CA ASP A 50 4.70 11.86 12.25
C ASP A 50 4.93 10.50 12.92
N ILE A 51 5.01 9.44 12.12
CA ILE A 51 5.06 8.05 12.55
C ILE A 51 6.45 7.49 12.23
N LYS A 52 7.29 7.33 13.26
CA LYS A 52 8.72 7.04 13.02
C LYS A 52 9.41 6.16 14.03
N ASN A 53 10.49 5.48 13.62
CA ASN A 53 11.34 4.70 14.53
C ASN A 53 10.58 3.60 15.29
N ASN A 54 9.52 3.03 14.71
CA ASN A 54 8.83 1.89 15.31
C ASN A 54 9.43 0.60 14.79
N GLY A 55 9.50 -0.47 15.59
CA GLY A 55 10.12 -1.73 15.17
C GLY A 55 9.31 -2.53 14.15
N GLY A 56 8.00 -2.33 14.12
CA GLY A 56 7.08 -2.90 13.12
C GLY A 56 6.83 -1.94 11.96
N ASN A 57 5.62 -2.02 11.39
CA ASN A 57 5.18 -1.10 10.33
C ASN A 57 4.92 0.30 10.91
N GLY A 58 4.97 1.35 10.10
CA GLY A 58 4.48 2.67 10.53
C GLY A 58 2.99 2.61 10.84
N VAL A 59 2.20 2.25 9.83
CA VAL A 59 0.76 1.97 9.93
C VAL A 59 0.51 0.53 9.48
N SER A 60 -0.22 -0.24 10.29
CA SER A 60 -0.56 -1.63 10.01
C SER A 60 -2.07 -1.83 10.10
N LEU A 61 -2.68 -2.31 9.01
CA LEU A 61 -4.06 -2.77 8.97
C LEU A 61 -4.03 -4.29 8.89
N ASP A 62 -4.46 -4.93 9.96
CA ASP A 62 -4.55 -6.39 10.07
C ASP A 62 -6.03 -6.77 10.04
N GLY A 63 -6.54 -6.90 8.81
CA GLY A 63 -7.90 -7.28 8.52
C GLY A 63 -8.04 -8.78 8.24
N ALA A 64 -9.28 -9.21 8.27
CA ALA A 64 -9.76 -10.48 7.73
C ALA A 64 -10.83 -10.28 6.64
N LEU A 65 -10.96 -11.26 5.77
CA LEU A 65 -12.07 -11.39 4.81
C LEU A 65 -13.33 -11.98 5.45
N LEU A 66 -14.37 -11.17 5.58
CA LEU A 66 -15.68 -11.58 6.11
C LEU A 66 -16.56 -12.12 5.00
N LYS A 67 -17.27 -13.23 5.26
CA LYS A 67 -18.33 -13.77 4.40
C LYS A 67 -19.70 -13.31 4.95
N PRO A 68 -20.40 -12.37 4.27
CA PRO A 68 -21.71 -11.94 4.74
C PRO A 68 -22.73 -13.10 4.72
N PRO A 69 -23.63 -13.19 5.72
CA PRO A 69 -24.71 -14.17 5.68
C PRO A 69 -25.53 -14.03 4.38
N GLY A 70 -25.74 -15.14 3.67
CA GLY A 70 -26.48 -15.16 2.41
C GLY A 70 -25.69 -14.73 1.16
N ILE A 71 -24.41 -14.37 1.28
CA ILE A 71 -23.53 -14.06 0.14
C ILE A 71 -22.34 -15.01 0.14
N GLU A 72 -22.57 -16.26 -0.27
CA GLU A 72 -21.56 -17.33 -0.22
C GLU A 72 -20.36 -17.09 -1.14
N LYS A 73 -20.52 -16.22 -2.16
CA LYS A 73 -19.52 -16.00 -3.23
C LYS A 73 -18.68 -14.72 -3.08
N ARG A 74 -18.92 -13.87 -2.07
CA ARG A 74 -18.16 -12.61 -1.93
C ARG A 74 -17.69 -12.41 -0.50
N SER A 75 -16.37 -12.37 -0.35
CA SER A 75 -15.72 -11.86 0.85
C SER A 75 -15.60 -10.34 0.79
N ILE A 76 -15.80 -9.68 1.92
CA ILE A 76 -15.57 -8.24 2.10
C ILE A 76 -14.50 -8.00 3.17
N PRO A 77 -13.69 -6.94 3.07
CA PRO A 77 -12.73 -6.64 4.10
C PRO A 77 -13.43 -6.24 5.42
N SER A 78 -12.88 -6.73 6.52
CA SER A 78 -13.30 -6.40 7.90
C SER A 78 -12.84 -5.02 8.36
N ILE A 79 -11.85 -4.44 7.69
CA ILE A 79 -11.41 -3.06 7.87
C ILE A 79 -11.66 -2.34 6.56
N ASP A 80 -12.41 -1.25 6.58
CA ASP A 80 -12.88 -0.57 5.38
C ASP A 80 -12.80 0.96 5.52
N SER A 81 -12.68 1.67 4.41
CA SER A 81 -12.72 3.13 4.36
C SER A 81 -11.64 3.77 5.23
N VAL A 82 -10.39 3.32 5.06
CA VAL A 82 -9.22 3.89 5.72
C VAL A 82 -8.58 4.94 4.82
N ILE A 83 -8.38 6.13 5.39
CA ILE A 83 -7.72 7.27 4.73
C ILE A 83 -6.44 7.61 5.49
N ILE A 84 -5.33 7.68 4.76
CA ILE A 84 -4.04 8.16 5.25
C ILE A 84 -3.67 9.39 4.44
N HIS A 85 -3.50 10.53 5.10
CA HIS A 85 -3.29 11.81 4.42
C HIS A 85 -2.24 12.68 5.11
N GLY A 86 -1.34 13.31 4.34
CA GLY A 86 -0.42 14.32 4.89
C GLY A 86 0.56 13.79 5.94
N CYS A 87 0.77 12.47 6.03
CA CYS A 87 1.58 11.86 7.08
C CYS A 87 3.05 11.77 6.68
N ARG A 88 3.93 11.88 7.68
CA ARG A 88 5.35 11.51 7.56
C ARG A 88 5.55 10.15 8.21
N ILE A 89 5.90 9.12 7.44
CA ILE A 89 6.02 7.74 7.90
C ILE A 89 7.43 7.24 7.61
N THR A 90 8.33 7.30 8.59
CA THR A 90 9.77 7.17 8.34
C THR A 90 10.52 6.27 9.29
N ASN A 91 11.59 5.63 8.83
CA ASN A 91 12.52 4.86 9.69
C ASN A 91 11.85 3.75 10.51
N ASN A 92 10.78 3.12 9.99
CA ASN A 92 10.14 1.99 10.68
C ASN A 92 10.81 0.65 10.28
N GLY A 93 10.78 -0.32 11.19
CA GLY A 93 11.45 -1.61 11.04
C GLY A 93 10.75 -2.57 10.07
N GLY A 94 9.49 -2.30 9.71
CA GLY A 94 8.72 -2.96 8.67
C GLY A 94 8.44 -2.04 7.48
N ASN A 95 7.25 -2.13 6.90
CA ASN A 95 6.78 -1.23 5.85
C ASN A 95 6.39 0.14 6.42
N GLY A 96 6.35 1.18 5.58
CA GLY A 96 5.73 2.45 5.97
C GLY A 96 4.24 2.24 6.26
N VAL A 97 3.51 1.80 5.24
CA VAL A 97 2.10 1.37 5.35
C VAL A 97 2.01 -0.10 4.95
N TYR A 98 1.39 -0.92 5.79
CA TYR A 98 1.03 -2.31 5.50
C TYR A 98 -0.46 -2.50 5.67
N SER A 99 -1.10 -3.12 4.68
CA SER A 99 -2.51 -3.47 4.71
C SER A 99 -2.70 -4.89 4.23
N GLN A 100 -3.33 -5.72 5.05
CA GLN A 100 -3.74 -7.07 4.71
C GLN A 100 -5.26 -7.20 4.85
N GLU A 101 -5.93 -7.66 3.79
CA GLU A 101 -7.37 -7.95 3.77
C GLU A 101 -8.23 -6.79 4.29
N ALA A 102 -7.80 -5.58 3.98
CA ALA A 102 -8.37 -4.32 4.43
C ALA A 102 -8.47 -3.32 3.27
N ASP A 103 -9.50 -2.47 3.30
CA ASP A 103 -9.70 -1.43 2.29
C ASP A 103 -9.03 -0.12 2.70
N VAL A 104 -7.91 0.17 2.04
CA VAL A 104 -7.25 1.47 2.12
C VAL A 104 -7.73 2.30 0.94
N GLU A 105 -8.75 3.12 1.19
CA GLU A 105 -9.38 3.92 0.14
C GLU A 105 -8.40 4.92 -0.45
N ARG A 106 -7.64 5.62 0.42
CA ARG A 106 -6.70 6.67 0.00
C ARG A 106 -5.42 6.70 0.84
N ILE A 107 -4.29 6.82 0.16
CA ILE A 107 -3.00 7.26 0.72
C ILE A 107 -2.56 8.48 -0.08
N THR A 108 -2.57 9.65 0.53
CA THR A 108 -2.36 10.92 -0.20
C THR A 108 -1.43 11.89 0.48
N SER A 109 -0.63 12.61 -0.31
CA SER A 109 0.24 13.69 0.17
C SER A 109 1.16 13.27 1.34
N CYS A 110 1.56 12.00 1.40
CA CYS A 110 2.41 11.47 2.46
C CYS A 110 3.89 11.46 2.05
N ASN A 111 4.77 11.61 3.03
CA ASN A 111 6.20 11.33 2.89
C ASN A 111 6.53 10.01 3.57
N ILE A 112 6.89 8.98 2.80
CA ILE A 112 7.12 7.62 3.25
C ILE A 112 8.53 7.20 2.89
N SER A 113 9.45 7.26 3.87
CA SER A 113 10.86 7.07 3.59
C SER A 113 11.63 6.23 4.60
N ASP A 114 12.73 5.64 4.14
CA ASP A 114 13.72 5.00 5.02
C ASP A 114 13.13 3.86 5.88
N ASN A 115 12.01 3.25 5.46
CA ASN A 115 11.44 2.07 6.13
C ASN A 115 12.16 0.81 5.64
N ARG A 116 12.38 -0.19 6.51
CA ARG A 116 13.15 -1.39 6.14
C ARG A 116 12.44 -2.31 5.15
N GLY A 117 11.10 -2.26 5.10
CA GLY A 117 10.26 -2.98 4.15
C GLY A 117 9.93 -2.16 2.91
N ASN A 118 8.72 -2.35 2.38
CA ASN A 118 8.18 -1.49 1.31
C ASN A 118 7.79 -0.13 1.87
N GLY A 119 7.73 0.90 1.02
CA GLY A 119 7.08 2.16 1.41
C GLY A 119 5.60 1.93 1.71
N ILE A 120 4.87 1.42 0.70
CA ILE A 120 3.47 1.03 0.80
C ILE A 120 3.35 -0.45 0.38
N HIS A 121 2.69 -1.27 1.19
CA HIS A 121 2.32 -2.64 0.87
C HIS A 121 0.82 -2.83 1.06
N ILE A 122 0.09 -3.08 -0.03
CA ILE A 122 -1.34 -3.39 0.00
C ILE A 122 -1.58 -4.82 -0.48
N GLU A 123 -2.21 -5.63 0.36
CA GLU A 123 -2.68 -6.97 0.04
C GLU A 123 -4.21 -7.00 0.13
N SER A 124 -4.86 -7.24 -1.02
CA SER A 124 -6.32 -7.43 -1.12
C SER A 124 -7.19 -6.24 -0.68
N SER A 125 -7.09 -5.09 -1.38
CA SER A 125 -8.03 -3.95 -1.23
C SER A 125 -8.99 -3.82 -2.44
N PRO A 126 -10.30 -3.64 -2.21
CA PRO A 126 -11.26 -3.38 -3.28
C PRO A 126 -10.90 -2.16 -4.14
N VAL A 127 -10.54 -1.03 -3.54
CA VAL A 127 -10.12 0.17 -4.28
C VAL A 127 -9.03 0.88 -3.50
N THR A 128 -7.91 1.18 -4.15
CA THR A 128 -6.85 1.98 -3.53
C THR A 128 -6.42 3.12 -4.44
N ILE A 129 -6.47 4.34 -3.89
CA ILE A 129 -5.91 5.53 -4.52
C ILE A 129 -4.62 5.93 -3.78
N MET A 130 -3.49 5.90 -4.47
CA MET A 130 -2.21 6.41 -4.00
C MET A 130 -1.85 7.63 -4.84
N MET A 131 -1.91 8.81 -4.24
CA MET A 131 -1.76 10.07 -4.97
C MET A 131 -0.86 11.08 -4.27
N GLU A 132 -0.02 11.82 -5.02
CA GLU A 132 0.82 12.90 -4.49
C GLU A 132 1.78 12.47 -3.35
N ASN A 133 2.17 11.20 -3.29
CA ASN A 133 3.08 10.73 -2.24
C ASN A 133 4.55 10.86 -2.68
N HIS A 134 5.41 11.12 -1.70
CA HIS A 134 6.86 11.04 -1.83
C HIS A 134 7.32 9.74 -1.15
N ILE A 135 7.78 8.77 -1.93
CA ILE A 135 8.07 7.40 -1.45
C ILE A 135 9.49 7.03 -1.81
N GLU A 136 10.39 7.06 -0.83
CA GLU A 136 11.81 6.98 -1.13
C GLU A 136 12.68 6.21 -0.13
N ARG A 137 13.79 5.66 -0.62
CA ARG A 137 14.82 5.00 0.21
C ARG A 137 14.27 3.88 1.11
N ASN A 138 13.17 3.23 0.72
CA ASN A 138 12.67 2.07 1.44
C ASN A 138 13.48 0.82 1.07
N GLY A 139 13.61 -0.11 2.02
CA GLY A 139 14.48 -1.29 1.92
C GLY A 139 14.01 -2.36 0.96
N ARG A 140 12.81 -2.22 0.38
CA ARG A 140 12.25 -3.06 -0.69
C ARG A 140 11.65 -2.19 -1.80
N CYS A 141 10.42 -2.48 -2.23
CA CYS A 141 9.73 -1.70 -3.25
C CYS A 141 9.24 -0.34 -2.69
N GLY A 142 9.09 0.65 -3.56
CA GLY A 142 8.37 1.87 -3.19
C GLY A 142 6.91 1.56 -2.86
N ILE A 143 6.21 0.99 -3.83
CA ILE A 143 4.84 0.51 -3.72
C ILE A 143 4.79 -0.96 -4.15
N TYR A 144 4.31 -1.83 -3.27
CA TYR A 144 4.07 -3.25 -3.55
C TYR A 144 2.58 -3.54 -3.37
N ILE A 145 1.96 -4.10 -4.40
CA ILE A 145 0.53 -4.40 -4.41
C ILE A 145 0.37 -5.86 -4.79
N LYS A 146 -0.26 -6.60 -3.89
CA LYS A 146 -0.53 -8.01 -4.07
C LYS A 146 -2.03 -8.24 -4.13
N GLY A 147 -2.47 -8.78 -5.25
CA GLY A 147 -3.83 -9.28 -5.38
C GLY A 147 -4.08 -10.50 -4.51
N SER A 148 -5.34 -10.85 -4.36
CA SER A 148 -5.73 -12.18 -3.88
C SER A 148 -6.66 -12.83 -4.89
N HIS A 149 -6.52 -14.15 -5.04
CA HIS A 149 -7.47 -14.95 -5.82
C HIS A 149 -8.81 -15.14 -5.10
N THR A 150 -8.85 -14.94 -3.78
CA THR A 150 -10.03 -15.16 -2.92
C THR A 150 -10.75 -13.85 -2.56
N ALA A 151 -10.05 -12.72 -2.65
CA ALA A 151 -10.62 -11.39 -2.53
C ALA A 151 -10.16 -10.53 -3.70
N TRP A 152 -11.14 -10.00 -4.43
CA TRP A 152 -10.90 -9.16 -5.59
C TRP A 152 -10.13 -7.91 -5.14
N LEU A 153 -8.83 -7.84 -5.46
CA LEU A 153 -8.18 -6.55 -5.62
C LEU A 153 -8.89 -5.89 -6.80
N GLY A 154 -9.63 -4.82 -6.53
CA GLY A 154 -10.44 -4.19 -7.56
C GLY A 154 -9.58 -3.22 -8.36
N ILE A 155 -9.79 -1.94 -8.12
CA ILE A 155 -9.23 -0.88 -8.97
C ILE A 155 -8.12 -0.14 -8.22
N VAL A 156 -6.95 -0.06 -8.84
CA VAL A 156 -5.80 0.66 -8.28
C VAL A 156 -5.50 1.91 -9.10
N PHE A 157 -5.37 3.04 -8.41
CA PHE A 157 -4.88 4.28 -8.97
C PHE A 157 -3.55 4.66 -8.29
N VAL A 158 -2.49 4.75 -9.09
CA VAL A 158 -1.19 5.29 -8.68
C VAL A 158 -0.96 6.55 -9.49
N GLN A 159 -1.13 7.72 -8.88
CA GLN A 159 -1.14 9.00 -9.61
C GLN A 159 -0.24 10.04 -8.98
N GLU A 160 0.54 10.78 -9.77
CA GLU A 160 1.25 11.98 -9.28
C GLU A 160 2.20 11.71 -8.10
N ASN A 161 2.70 10.48 -7.97
CA ASN A 161 3.66 10.12 -6.92
C ASN A 161 5.09 10.33 -7.43
N HIS A 162 5.98 10.64 -6.51
CA HIS A 162 7.42 10.59 -6.72
C HIS A 162 7.97 9.39 -5.95
N ILE A 163 8.47 8.40 -6.70
CA ILE A 163 8.90 7.11 -6.16
C ILE A 163 10.35 6.93 -6.54
N ALA A 164 11.24 6.98 -5.54
CA ALA A 164 12.66 7.04 -5.84
C ALA A 164 13.57 6.28 -4.87
N ASN A 165 14.75 5.85 -5.33
CA ASN A 165 15.79 5.31 -4.46
C ASN A 165 15.37 4.09 -3.61
N ASN A 166 14.29 3.40 -3.94
CA ASN A 166 13.88 2.18 -3.25
C ASN A 166 14.78 1.01 -3.68
N ALA A 167 15.06 0.09 -2.76
CA ALA A 167 16.07 -0.96 -2.99
C ALA A 167 15.66 -1.93 -4.12
N GLU A 168 14.37 -2.17 -4.27
CA GLU A 168 13.72 -2.98 -5.31
C GLU A 168 12.90 -2.06 -6.24
N GLU A 169 11.88 -2.57 -6.93
CA GLU A 169 11.06 -1.83 -7.89
C GLU A 169 10.42 -0.56 -7.28
N GLY A 170 10.19 0.45 -8.11
CA GLY A 170 9.36 1.59 -7.69
C GLY A 170 7.91 1.16 -7.46
N LEU A 171 7.36 0.37 -8.38
CA LEU A 171 6.00 -0.14 -8.30
C LEU A 171 5.93 -1.62 -8.75
N HIS A 172 5.52 -2.51 -7.86
CA HIS A 172 5.34 -3.93 -8.17
C HIS A 172 3.90 -4.36 -7.93
N PHE A 173 3.27 -4.90 -8.96
CA PHE A 173 2.02 -5.62 -8.88
C PHE A 173 2.26 -7.12 -8.97
N ALA A 174 1.78 -7.86 -7.97
CA ALA A 174 1.76 -9.31 -7.95
C ALA A 174 0.31 -9.83 -7.95
N ASP A 175 0.09 -10.98 -8.60
CA ASP A 175 -1.16 -11.75 -8.64
C ASP A 175 -2.29 -11.11 -9.47
N TYR A 176 -3.33 -10.56 -8.85
CA TYR A 176 -4.53 -10.13 -9.56
C TYR A 176 -4.89 -8.68 -9.26
N ALA A 177 -5.32 -7.95 -10.27
CA ALA A 177 -6.00 -6.66 -10.14
C ALA A 177 -7.16 -6.63 -11.14
N LEU A 178 -8.28 -6.00 -10.82
CA LEU A 178 -9.35 -5.81 -11.80
C LEU A 178 -8.93 -4.79 -12.86
N ALA A 179 -8.41 -3.64 -12.44
CA ALA A 179 -7.95 -2.55 -13.30
C ALA A 179 -6.82 -1.75 -12.63
N VAL A 180 -5.87 -1.28 -13.42
CA VAL A 180 -4.70 -0.54 -12.91
C VAL A 180 -4.48 0.74 -13.71
N PHE A 181 -4.42 1.87 -13.02
CA PHE A 181 -4.16 3.19 -13.59
C PHE A 181 -2.89 3.77 -12.97
N VAL A 182 -1.81 3.83 -13.73
CA VAL A 182 -0.53 4.44 -13.34
C VAL A 182 -0.33 5.70 -14.18
N ASN A 183 -0.48 6.89 -13.59
CA ASN A 183 -0.48 8.12 -14.36
C ASN A 183 0.26 9.28 -13.69
N ARG A 184 1.05 10.05 -14.46
CA ARG A 184 1.78 11.24 -13.96
C ARG A 184 2.73 11.00 -12.79
N ASN A 185 3.25 9.79 -12.61
CA ASN A 185 4.23 9.51 -11.57
C ASN A 185 5.66 9.73 -12.08
N THR A 186 6.59 9.99 -11.16
CA THR A 186 8.03 10.05 -11.42
C THR A 186 8.72 8.88 -10.74
N PHE A 187 9.49 8.10 -11.51
CA PHE A 187 10.25 6.95 -11.05
C PHE A 187 11.75 7.15 -11.32
N SER A 188 12.56 7.13 -10.28
CA SER A 188 14.01 7.39 -10.38
C SER A 188 14.82 6.56 -9.39
N GLU A 189 15.96 6.01 -9.80
CA GLU A 189 16.91 5.29 -8.95
C GLU A 189 16.34 4.13 -8.11
N ASN A 190 15.13 3.63 -8.41
CA ASN A 190 14.62 2.40 -7.80
C ASN A 190 15.29 1.20 -8.47
N ASN A 191 15.39 0.08 -7.75
CA ASN A 191 15.89 -1.19 -8.25
C ASN A 191 17.20 -1.03 -9.04
N LYS A 192 18.32 -0.81 -8.34
CA LYS A 192 19.64 -0.53 -8.95
C LYS A 192 20.10 -1.56 -9.98
N ARG A 193 19.40 -2.69 -10.14
CA ARG A 193 19.71 -3.81 -11.02
C ARG A 193 18.63 -4.14 -12.07
N GLY A 194 17.49 -3.44 -12.10
CA GLY A 194 16.32 -3.96 -12.84
C GLY A 194 15.29 -2.93 -13.31
N TYR A 195 14.02 -3.24 -13.06
CA TYR A 195 12.83 -2.58 -13.60
C TYR A 195 12.24 -1.58 -12.62
N GLN A 196 11.68 -0.47 -13.12
CA GLN A 196 10.99 0.54 -12.28
C GLN A 196 9.57 0.12 -11.91
N LEU A 197 8.89 -0.55 -12.85
CA LEU A 197 7.56 -1.10 -12.69
C LEU A 197 7.57 -2.57 -13.13
N VAL A 198 7.07 -3.44 -12.24
CA VAL A 198 6.87 -4.87 -12.50
C VAL A 198 5.40 -5.24 -12.32
N ALA A 199 4.90 -6.08 -13.23
CA ALA A 199 3.57 -6.66 -13.17
C ALA A 199 3.62 -8.17 -13.41
N ASP A 200 3.52 -8.95 -12.34
CA ASP A 200 3.50 -10.41 -12.33
C ASP A 200 2.08 -10.90 -12.05
N LEU A 201 1.24 -10.86 -13.09
CA LEU A 201 -0.19 -11.12 -12.93
C LEU A 201 -0.58 -12.54 -13.32
N TYR A 202 -1.37 -13.18 -12.45
CA TYR A 202 -1.90 -14.53 -12.62
C TYR A 202 -3.44 -14.48 -12.63
N GLY A 203 -4.07 -14.85 -13.75
CA GLY A 203 -5.54 -14.88 -13.87
C GLY A 203 -6.06 -14.30 -15.20
N PRO A 204 -7.38 -14.39 -15.48
CA PRO A 204 -7.98 -13.73 -16.64
C PRO A 204 -7.66 -12.22 -16.58
N PRO A 205 -7.36 -11.59 -17.74
CA PRO A 205 -6.61 -10.35 -17.74
C PRO A 205 -7.33 -9.24 -16.95
N PRO A 206 -6.60 -8.40 -16.19
CA PRO A 206 -7.11 -7.12 -15.71
C PRO A 206 -7.73 -6.37 -16.89
N LEU A 207 -8.98 -5.99 -16.74
CA LEU A 207 -9.62 -5.07 -17.65
C LEU A 207 -9.04 -3.68 -17.33
N PRO A 208 -8.74 -2.88 -18.35
CA PRO A 208 -7.42 -2.32 -18.74
C PRO A 208 -6.29 -2.06 -17.71
N TRP A 209 -5.05 -2.06 -18.22
CA TRP A 209 -3.91 -1.31 -17.67
C TRP A 209 -3.77 0.03 -18.40
N TYR A 210 -3.83 1.13 -17.66
CA TYR A 210 -3.63 2.47 -18.18
C TYR A 210 -2.35 3.05 -17.59
N VAL A 211 -1.26 3.05 -18.36
CA VAL A 211 0.06 3.55 -17.94
C VAL A 211 0.43 4.74 -18.82
N HIS A 212 0.27 5.97 -18.32
CA HIS A 212 0.44 7.19 -19.14
C HIS A 212 1.15 8.33 -18.40
N ASN A 213 1.81 9.20 -19.16
CA ASN A 213 2.44 10.44 -18.66
C ASN A 213 3.38 10.24 -17.46
N ASN A 214 3.95 9.04 -17.29
CA ASN A 214 4.88 8.76 -16.21
C ASN A 214 6.30 9.07 -16.69
N GLN A 215 7.10 9.68 -15.82
CA GLN A 215 8.52 9.92 -16.04
C GLN A 215 9.32 8.77 -15.45
N TRP A 216 10.24 8.22 -16.24
CA TRP A 216 11.08 7.09 -15.86
C TRP A 216 12.53 7.44 -16.16
N GLU A 217 13.44 7.04 -15.27
CA GLU A 217 14.84 6.92 -15.67
C GLU A 217 15.03 5.95 -16.84
N PRO A 218 16.11 6.06 -17.61
CA PRO A 218 16.41 5.16 -18.71
C PRO A 218 16.78 3.76 -18.18
N LYS A 219 15.76 2.97 -17.79
CA LYS A 219 15.74 1.51 -17.54
C LYS A 219 14.29 1.03 -17.32
N LYS A 220 13.79 0.37 -18.38
CA LYS A 220 12.72 -0.62 -18.57
C LYS A 220 11.54 -0.69 -17.57
N PHE A 221 10.33 -0.58 -18.15
CA PHE A 221 9.10 -1.22 -17.68
C PHE A 221 9.13 -2.73 -18.04
N TYR A 222 8.77 -3.61 -17.11
CA TYR A 222 8.57 -5.04 -17.38
C TYR A 222 7.20 -5.47 -16.92
N ALA A 223 6.43 -6.02 -17.85
CA ALA A 223 5.15 -6.61 -17.52
C ALA A 223 5.09 -7.99 -18.13
N ARG A 224 4.98 -9.02 -17.27
CA ARG A 224 4.70 -10.37 -17.69
C ARG A 224 3.19 -10.52 -17.85
N LEU A 225 2.66 -9.95 -18.93
CA LEU A 225 1.23 -9.96 -19.25
C LEU A 225 0.95 -11.06 -20.28
N TRP A 226 -0.11 -11.84 -20.08
CA TRP A 226 -0.57 -12.83 -21.07
C TRP A 226 -1.19 -12.18 -22.35
N ARG A 227 -1.33 -10.84 -22.40
CA ARG A 227 -1.60 -10.04 -23.61
C ARG A 227 -1.22 -8.58 -23.36
N ILE A 228 -0.40 -7.97 -24.22
CA ILE A 228 -0.01 -6.56 -24.14
C ILE A 228 -0.84 -5.76 -25.15
N ILE A 229 -1.52 -4.70 -24.71
CA ILE A 229 -1.80 -3.54 -25.56
C ILE A 229 -0.63 -2.57 -25.30
N ARG A 230 0.28 -2.43 -26.26
CA ARG A 230 1.34 -1.43 -26.17
C ARG A 230 0.70 -0.08 -26.47
N LEU A 231 0.84 0.89 -25.58
CA LEU A 231 0.60 2.30 -25.91
C LEU A 231 1.95 3.03 -25.97
N PRO A 232 2.07 4.04 -26.86
CA PRO A 232 3.35 4.65 -27.18
C PRO A 232 3.95 5.32 -25.94
N CYS A 233 5.27 5.16 -25.75
CA CYS A 233 6.03 6.10 -24.93
C CYS A 233 6.10 7.42 -25.73
N SER A 234 5.56 8.50 -25.17
CA SER A 234 5.85 9.88 -25.59
C SER A 234 6.92 10.46 -24.68
#